data_AF-A0A1M3NYF4-F1
#
_entry.id   AF-A0A1M3NYF4-F1
#
_cell.length_a   1.000
_cell.length_b   1.000
_cell.length_c   1.000
_cell.angle_alpha   90.00
_cell.angle_beta   90.00
_cell.angle_gamma   90.00
#
_symmetry.space_group_name_H-M   'P 1'
#
loop_
_entity.id
_entity.type
_entity.pdbx_description
1 polymer ?
#
loop_
_entity_poly.entity_id
_entity_poly.type
_entity_poly.pdbx_seq_one_letter_code
_entity_poly.pdbx_strand_id
1 'polypeptide(L)' 'MNHFSSFAEGAPWFAGWGTLALINAGLAQGKNRSGLLWFLLSVPFGPLATLALVLLPKQRAKMF' A
#
# COMPACT_ATOMS: atom_id res chain seq x y z
N MET A 1 -8.84 -20.83 -25.44
CA MET A 1 -8.06 -19.74 -24.82
C MET A 1 -9.02 -18.88 -24.00
N ASN A 2 -9.29 -19.20 -22.73
CA ASN A 2 -10.13 -18.41 -21.79
C ASN A 2 -9.83 -18.84 -20.33
N HIS A 3 -8.56 -19.02 -19.97
CA HIS A 3 -8.15 -19.55 -18.65
C HIS A 3 -7.70 -18.48 -17.64
N PHE A 4 -7.84 -17.19 -17.97
CA PHE A 4 -7.41 -16.09 -17.09
C PHE A 4 -8.56 -15.36 -16.39
N SER A 5 -9.81 -15.65 -16.73
CA SER A 5 -11.01 -14.94 -16.23
C SER A 5 -11.44 -15.37 -14.82
N SER A 6 -11.06 -16.56 -14.38
CA SER A 6 -11.54 -17.19 -13.14
C SER A 6 -11.01 -16.56 -11.84
N PHE A 7 -9.96 -15.74 -11.90
CA PHE A 7 -9.49 -14.96 -10.74
C PHE A 7 -10.17 -13.59 -10.60
N ALA A 8 -10.89 -13.13 -11.63
CA ALA A 8 -11.51 -11.80 -11.66
C ALA A 8 -12.98 -11.81 -11.22
N GLU A 9 -13.65 -12.97 -11.23
CA GLU A 9 -15.06 -13.11 -10.85
C GLU A 9 -15.31 -12.98 -9.33
N GLY A 10 -14.28 -13.16 -8.50
CA GLY A 10 -14.36 -13.08 -7.04
C GLY A 10 -13.54 -11.92 -6.46
N ALA A 11 -14.18 -10.81 -6.14
CA ALA A 11 -13.61 -9.65 -5.44
C ALA A 11 -12.47 -8.86 -6.14
N PRO A 12 -12.73 -8.26 -7.32
CA PRO A 12 -11.80 -7.33 -7.98
C PRO A 12 -11.38 -6.15 -7.07
N TRP A 13 -12.25 -5.75 -6.14
CA TRP A 13 -11.93 -4.74 -5.12
C TRP A 13 -10.87 -5.23 -4.12
N PHE A 14 -10.84 -6.52 -3.76
CA PHE A 14 -9.86 -7.07 -2.81
C PHE A 14 -8.47 -7.13 -3.45
N ALA A 15 -8.38 -7.54 -4.72
CA ALA A 15 -7.14 -7.49 -5.48
C ALA A 15 -6.64 -6.04 -5.66
N GLY A 16 -7.54 -5.09 -5.96
CA GLY A 16 -7.21 -3.67 -6.06
C GLY A 16 -6.74 -3.07 -4.72
N TRP A 17 -7.43 -3.40 -3.63
CA TRP A 17 -7.16 -2.86 -2.29
C TRP A 17 -5.90 -3.45 -1.65
N GLY A 18 -5.70 -4.77 -1.77
CA GLY A 18 -4.49 -5.44 -1.31
C GLY A 18 -3.24 -4.98 -2.08
N THR A 19 -3.38 -4.78 -3.39
CA THR A 19 -2.31 -4.21 -4.22
C THR A 19 -1.98 -2.77 -3.82
N LEU A 20 -3.01 -1.94 -3.58
CA LEU A 20 -2.82 -0.58 -3.05
C LEU A 20 -2.09 -0.58 -1.70
N ALA A 21 -2.45 -1.48 -0.79
CA ALA A 21 -1.78 -1.62 0.49
C ALA A 21 -0.30 -1.98 0.34
N LEU A 22 0.03 -2.87 -0.60
CA LEU A 22 1.41 -3.24 -0.90
C LEU A 22 2.21 -2.07 -1.51
N ILE A 23 1.62 -1.31 -2.43
CA ILE A 23 2.24 -0.11 -3.01
C ILE A 23 2.51 0.95 -1.93
N ASN A 24 1.55 1.19 -1.03
CA ASN A 24 1.73 2.11 0.09
C ASN A 24 2.85 1.67 1.04
N ALA A 25 3.02 0.37 1.24
CA ALA A 25 4.14 -0.18 2.02
C ALA A 25 5.50 0.15 1.39
N GLY A 26 5.63 -0.01 0.06
CA GLY A 26 6.83 0.34 -0.69
C GLY A 26 7.12 1.85 -0.68
N LEU A 27 6.09 2.68 -0.89
CA LEU A 27 6.18 4.14 -0.78
C LEU A 27 6.66 4.58 0.61
N ALA A 28 6.22 3.89 1.66
CA ALA A 28 6.64 4.21 3.03
C ALA A 28 8.12 3.87 3.28
N GLN A 29 8.60 2.73 2.79
CA GLN A 29 10.02 2.36 2.88
C GLN A 29 10.92 3.39 2.18
N GLY A 30 10.51 3.87 0.99
CA GLY A 30 11.23 4.95 0.27
C GLY A 30 11.33 6.27 1.05
N LYS A 31 10.45 6.48 2.05
CA LYS A 31 10.42 7.65 2.94
C LYS A 31 11.05 7.39 4.31
N ASN A 32 11.84 6.32 4.47
CA ASN A 32 12.44 5.87 5.73
C ASN A 32 11.39 5.57 6.82
N ARG A 33 10.23 5.02 6.44
CA ARG A 33 9.18 4.60 7.37
C ARG A 33 8.96 3.08 7.29
N SER A 34 8.40 2.50 8.35
CA SER A 34 8.07 1.07 8.37
C SER A 34 7.02 0.72 7.31
N GLY A 35 7.41 -0.02 6.28
CA GLY A 35 6.50 -0.47 5.24
C GLY A 35 5.38 -1.37 5.78
N LEU A 36 5.69 -2.24 6.75
CA LEU A 36 4.69 -3.14 7.36
C LEU A 36 3.60 -2.37 8.11
N LEU A 37 3.98 -1.30 8.82
CA LEU A 37 3.01 -0.45 9.51
C LEU A 37 2.07 0.22 8.51
N TRP A 38 2.62 0.74 7.41
CA TRP A 38 1.84 1.38 6.35
C TRP A 38 1.02 0.41 5.51
N PHE A 39 1.47 -0.83 5.33
CA PHE A 39 0.68 -1.92 4.77
C PHE A 39 -0.57 -2.17 5.62
N LEU A 40 -0.38 -2.44 6.92
CA LEU A 40 -1.46 -2.74 7.85
C LEU A 40 -2.43 -1.57 8.01
N LEU A 41 -1.95 -0.32 7.97
CA LEU A 41 -2.81 0.87 7.93
C LEU A 41 -3.59 0.97 6.62
N SER A 42 -3.02 0.56 5.50
CA SER A 42 -3.70 0.64 4.20
C SER A 42 -4.78 -0.42 4.02
N VAL A 43 -4.73 -1.54 4.76
CA VAL A 43 -5.78 -2.58 4.69
C VAL A 43 -7.17 -2.03 5.08
N PRO A 44 -7.36 -1.33 6.22
CA PRO A 44 -8.64 -0.69 6.55
C PRO A 44 -8.81 0.71 5.93
N PHE A 45 -7.74 1.51 5.78
CA PHE A 45 -7.86 2.92 5.38
C PHE A 45 -7.64 3.18 3.89
N GLY A 46 -7.15 2.19 3.13
CA GLY A 46 -7.03 2.23 1.68
C GLY A 46 -6.35 3.50 1.15
N PRO A 47 -6.97 4.23 0.22
CA PRO A 47 -6.43 5.47 -0.34
C PRO A 47 -6.16 6.59 0.69
N LEU A 48 -6.87 6.62 1.82
CA LEU A 48 -6.64 7.62 2.86
C LEU A 48 -5.25 7.45 3.51
N ALA A 49 -4.79 6.21 3.65
CA ALA A 49 -3.41 5.94 4.07
C ALA A 49 -2.41 6.45 3.02
N THR A 50 -2.71 6.35 1.73
CA THR A 50 -1.87 6.92 0.66
C THR A 50 -1.77 8.43 0.79
N LEU A 51 -2.89 9.13 1.00
CA LEU A 51 -2.91 10.58 1.15
C LEU A 51 -2.08 11.04 2.35
N ALA A 52 -2.27 10.42 3.51
CA ALA A 52 -1.46 10.69 4.69
C ALA A 52 0.04 10.43 4.41
N LEU A 53 0.36 9.30 3.77
CA LEU A 53 1.73 8.93 3.47
C LEU A 53 2.41 9.92 2.52
N VAL A 54 1.70 10.39 1.48
CA VAL A 54 2.23 11.33 0.48
C VAL A 54 2.51 12.69 1.12
N LEU A 55 1.56 13.22 1.91
CA LEU A 55 1.67 14.53 2.55
C LEU A 55 2.74 14.58 3.64
N LEU A 56 2.99 13.48 4.32
CA LEU A 56 3.99 13.42 5.39
C LEU A 56 5.42 13.59 4.82
N PRO A 57 6.25 14.55 5.28
CA PRO A 57 7.61 14.75 4.76
C PRO A 57 8.49 13.51 4.94
N LYS A 58 9.52 13.31 4.12
CA LYS A 58 10.44 12.17 4.30
C LYS A 58 11.13 12.25 5.66
N GLN A 59 11.14 11.16 6.42
CA GLN A 59 11.85 11.16 7.70
C GLN A 59 13.36 11.24 7.43
N ARG A 60 14.02 12.24 8.01
CA ARG A 60 15.48 12.36 7.97
C ARG A 60 16.05 11.20 8.77
N ALA A 61 16.81 10.34 8.11
CA ALA A 61 17.60 9.33 8.81
C ALA A 61 18.55 10.07 9.76
N LYS A 62 18.46 9.76 11.07
CA LYS A 62 19.48 10.21 12.02
C LYS A 62 20.71 9.34 11.76
N MET A 63 21.75 9.96 11.20
CA MET A 63 23.09 9.38 11.18
C MET A 63 23.76 9.75 12.51
N PHE A 64 23.60 8.91 13.52
CA PHE A 64 24.39 8.90 14.75
C PHE A 64 24.56 7.46 15.19
#